data_AF-A0A368H2Q5-F1
#
_entry.id   AF-A0A368H2Q5-F1
#
_cell.length_a   1.000
_cell.length_b   1.000
_cell.length_c   1.000
_cell.angle_alpha   90.00
_cell.angle_beta   90.00
_cell.angle_gamma   90.00
#
_symmetry.space_group_name_H-M   'P 1'
#
loop_
_entity.id
_entity.type
_entity.pdbx_description
1 polymer ?
#
loop_
_entity_poly.entity_id
_entity_poly.type
_entity_poly.pdbx_seq_one_letter_code
_entity_poly.pdbx_strand_id
1 'polypeptide(L)'
;MKGSISFDKIKLTNNQLDQNGHIIVNSMHRYLPRIHLVRHPDGEEGNESSNNGDRTTVTFDETAFIAVTAYQNHRITSLKIESNPFAKGFRECELDDPRILPFLLPFYSLTLPFRNT
;
A
#
# COMPACT_ATOMS: atom_id res chain seq x y z
N MET A 1 -27.46 -1.98 1.74
CA MET A 1 -26.13 -2.19 2.37
C MET A 1 -25.98 -1.20 3.51
N LYS A 2 -25.52 -1.61 4.69
CA LYS A 2 -25.57 -0.82 5.94
C LYS A 2 -24.40 0.15 6.16
N GLY A 3 -23.51 0.33 5.19
CA GLY A 3 -22.36 1.25 5.29
C GLY A 3 -21.32 1.00 4.20
N SER A 4 -20.28 1.83 4.17
CA SER A 4 -19.11 1.62 3.31
C SER A 4 -18.28 0.44 3.82
N ILE A 5 -17.81 -0.40 2.91
CA ILE A 5 -16.82 -1.44 3.21
C ILE A 5 -15.44 -0.81 3.11
N SER A 6 -14.61 -0.93 4.15
CA SER A 6 -13.26 -0.39 4.20
C SER A 6 -12.24 -1.48 4.49
N PHE A 7 -11.05 -1.36 3.89
CA PHE A 7 -9.91 -2.26 4.07
C PHE A 7 -8.72 -1.51 4.70
N ASP A 8 -8.99 -0.62 5.65
CA ASP A 8 -8.02 0.26 6.32
C ASP A 8 -6.95 -0.47 7.15
N LYS A 9 -7.20 -1.73 7.54
CA LYS A 9 -6.27 -2.57 8.30
C LYS A 9 -5.28 -3.35 7.44
N ILE A 10 -5.41 -3.33 6.11
CA ILE A 10 -4.46 -4.02 5.22
C ILE A 10 -3.08 -3.41 5.37
N LYS A 11 -2.05 -4.27 5.43
CA LYS A 11 -0.65 -3.88 5.45
C LYS A 11 0.13 -4.62 4.37
N LEU A 12 1.09 -3.92 3.80
CA LEU A 12 2.06 -4.46 2.84
C LEU A 12 3.40 -4.66 3.54
N THR A 13 4.14 -5.71 3.18
CA THR A 13 5.47 -5.99 3.71
C THR A 13 6.40 -6.47 2.61
N ASN A 14 7.69 -6.18 2.72
CA ASN A 14 8.73 -6.78 1.88
C ASN A 14 9.42 -7.98 2.55
N ASN A 15 9.03 -8.32 3.78
CA ASN A 15 9.53 -9.50 4.47
C ASN A 15 8.89 -10.76 3.88
N GLN A 16 9.70 -11.56 3.17
CA GLN A 16 9.26 -12.82 2.54
C GLN A 16 8.88 -13.91 3.56
N LEU A 17 9.27 -13.74 4.82
CA LEU A 17 9.00 -14.67 5.91
C LEU A 17 7.98 -14.10 6.91
N ASP A 18 7.12 -13.16 6.49
CA ASP A 18 6.09 -12.60 7.36
C ASP A 18 5.11 -13.68 7.83
N GLN A 19 4.85 -13.72 9.15
CA GLN A 19 3.91 -14.65 9.79
C GLN A 19 2.64 -13.94 10.29
N ASN A 20 2.50 -12.64 10.03
CA ASN A 20 1.41 -11.81 10.55
C ASN A 20 0.21 -11.75 9.58
N GLY A 21 0.30 -12.43 8.43
CA GLY A 21 -0.73 -12.42 7.40
C GLY A 21 -0.76 -11.11 6.59
N HIS A 22 0.33 -10.34 6.59
CA HIS A 22 0.43 -9.16 5.72
C HIS A 22 0.61 -9.57 4.26
N ILE A 23 0.25 -8.67 3.33
CA ILE A 23 0.46 -8.93 1.90
C ILE A 23 1.93 -8.70 1.59
N ILE A 24 2.62 -9.77 1.19
CA ILE A 24 4.03 -9.74 0.78
C ILE A 24 4.13 -9.16 -0.64
N VAL A 25 4.95 -8.13 -0.81
CA VAL A 25 5.20 -7.47 -2.08
C VAL A 25 6.70 -7.32 -2.33
N ASN A 26 7.09 -7.38 -3.59
CA ASN A 26 8.45 -7.09 -4.03
C ASN A 26 8.57 -5.59 -4.31
N SER A 27 9.62 -4.97 -3.78
CA SER A 27 9.93 -3.56 -4.08
C SER A 27 10.15 -3.38 -5.59
N MET A 28 9.83 -2.20 -6.11
CA MET A 28 9.95 -1.81 -7.51
C MET A 28 9.09 -2.62 -8.50
N HIS A 29 8.05 -3.31 -8.03
CA HIS A 29 7.09 -4.02 -8.88
C HIS A 29 5.73 -3.33 -8.89
N ARG A 30 5.05 -3.39 -10.05
CA ARG A 30 3.69 -2.85 -10.23
C ARG A 30 2.66 -3.89 -9.81
N TYR A 31 1.68 -3.46 -9.03
CA TYR A 31 0.57 -4.25 -8.52
C TYR A 31 -0.77 -3.61 -8.87
N LEU A 32 -1.79 -4.44 -9.09
CA LEU A 32 -3.18 -4.03 -9.27
C LEU A 32 -4.04 -4.72 -8.19
N PRO A 33 -4.61 -3.96 -7.23
CA PRO A 33 -5.55 -4.49 -6.27
C PRO A 33 -6.77 -5.13 -6.92
N ARG A 34 -7.26 -6.24 -6.34
CA ARG A 34 -8.45 -6.96 -6.80
C ARG A 34 -9.35 -7.22 -5.62
N ILE A 35 -10.66 -7.01 -5.79
CA ILE A 35 -11.67 -7.32 -4.78
C ILE A 35 -12.40 -8.57 -5.24
N HIS A 36 -12.46 -9.58 -4.39
CA HIS A 36 -13.18 -10.83 -4.65
C HIS A 36 -14.42 -10.90 -3.76
N LEU A 37 -15.58 -11.01 -4.39
CA LEU A 37 -16.87 -11.27 -3.74
C LEU A 37 -17.15 -12.76 -3.87
N VAL A 38 -17.18 -13.47 -2.74
CA VAL A 38 -17.45 -14.91 -2.69
C VAL A 38 -18.76 -15.11 -1.93
N ARG A 39 -19.75 -15.70 -2.59
CA ARG A 39 -20.99 -16.09 -1.92
C ARG A 39 -20.81 -17.46 -1.27
N HIS A 40 -20.90 -17.50 0.05
CA HIS A 40 -20.97 -18.76 0.79
C HIS A 40 -22.45 -19.19 0.90
N PRO A 41 -22.79 -20.45 0.53
CA PRO A 41 -24.12 -20.99 0.79
C PRO A 41 -24.30 -21.24 2.29
N ASP A 42 -25.51 -20.98 2.80
CA ASP A 42 -25.85 -21.27 4.18
C ASP A 42 -25.90 -22.80 4.39
N GLY A 43 -25.03 -23.38 5.22
CA GLY A 43 -25.15 -24.76 5.72
C GLY A 43 -24.07 -25.79 5.34
N GLU A 44 -23.01 -25.43 4.60
CA GLU A 44 -21.86 -26.34 4.37
C GLU A 44 -20.63 -25.93 5.20
N GLU A 45 -20.59 -26.35 6.46
CA GLU A 45 -19.42 -26.16 7.35
C GLU A 45 -18.25 -27.13 7.07
N GLY A 46 -18.26 -27.88 5.96
CA GLY A 46 -17.39 -29.07 5.85
C GLY A 46 -16.75 -29.41 4.51
N ASN A 47 -17.00 -28.68 3.42
CA ASN A 47 -16.39 -29.00 2.14
C ASN A 47 -15.64 -27.80 1.54
N GLU A 48 -14.38 -27.66 1.94
CA GLU A 48 -13.34 -26.83 1.29
C GLU A 48 -13.16 -27.15 -0.23
N SER A 49 -13.86 -28.18 -0.73
CA SER A 49 -13.75 -28.72 -2.09
C SER A 49 -14.82 -28.23 -3.07
N SER A 50 -15.87 -27.52 -2.62
CA SER A 50 -16.84 -26.90 -3.53
C SER A 50 -16.47 -25.45 -3.82
N ASN A 51 -15.29 -25.24 -4.41
CA ASN A 51 -14.79 -23.95 -4.90
C ASN A 51 -15.58 -23.41 -6.12
N ASN A 52 -16.87 -23.74 -6.22
CA ASN A 52 -17.77 -23.34 -7.31
C ASN A 52 -18.94 -22.50 -6.79
N GLY A 53 -18.75 -21.80 -5.67
CA GLY A 53 -19.62 -20.70 -5.28
C GLY A 53 -19.47 -19.53 -6.27
N ASP A 54 -20.56 -18.77 -6.46
CA ASP A 54 -20.56 -17.60 -7.32
C ASP A 54 -19.49 -16.60 -6.84
N ARG A 55 -18.43 -16.45 -7.65
CA ARG A 55 -17.26 -15.61 -7.36
C ARG A 55 -17.17 -14.49 -8.38
N THR A 56 -17.42 -13.28 -7.92
CA THR A 56 -17.24 -12.07 -8.73
C THR A 56 -15.92 -11.40 -8.36
N THR A 57 -15.12 -11.02 -9.36
CA THR A 57 -13.89 -10.25 -9.15
C THR A 57 -14.03 -8.87 -9.76
N VAL A 58 -13.69 -7.84 -8.99
CA VAL A 58 -13.74 -6.44 -9.42
C VAL A 58 -12.33 -5.84 -9.32
N THR A 59 -11.95 -5.05 -10.31
CA THR A 59 -10.69 -4.30 -10.37
C THR A 59 -10.94 -2.85 -10.76
N PHE A 60 -10.06 -1.97 -10.30
CA PHE A 60 -10.09 -0.54 -10.61
C PHE A 60 -8.69 -0.15 -11.07
N ASP A 61 -8.51 0.17 -12.35
CA ASP A 61 -7.19 0.40 -12.94
C ASP A 61 -6.45 1.59 -12.31
N GLU A 62 -7.20 2.58 -11.83
CA GLU A 62 -6.71 3.74 -11.09
C GLU A 62 -6.09 3.39 -9.73
N THR A 63 -6.32 2.17 -9.23
CA THR A 63 -5.75 1.68 -7.95
C THR A 63 -4.42 0.96 -8.12
N ALA A 64 -3.91 0.82 -9.34
CA ALA A 64 -2.60 0.25 -9.58
C ALA A 64 -1.48 1.11 -8.94
N PHE A 65 -0.47 0.47 -8.36
CA PHE A 65 0.65 1.16 -7.73
C PHE A 65 1.96 0.40 -7.91
N ILE A 66 3.08 1.05 -7.61
CA ILE A 66 4.40 0.42 -7.52
C ILE A 66 4.79 0.36 -6.05
N ALA A 67 5.11 -0.84 -5.55
CA ALA A 67 5.59 -1.00 -4.18
C ALA A 67 7.01 -0.44 -4.06
N VAL A 68 7.27 0.35 -3.03
CA VAL A 68 8.58 0.97 -2.78
C VAL A 68 8.91 0.98 -1.30
N THR A 69 10.20 0.95 -0.97
CA THR A 69 10.68 1.12 0.41
C THR A 69 10.81 2.59 0.82
N ALA A 70 10.93 3.49 -0.17
CA ALA A 70 10.92 4.94 -0.01
C ALA A 70 10.28 5.58 -1.24
N TYR A 71 9.60 6.72 -1.06
CA TYR A 71 8.99 7.44 -2.17
C TYR A 71 10.05 7.92 -3.16
N GLN A 72 9.81 7.69 -4.45
CA GLN A 72 10.72 8.10 -5.53
C GLN A 72 10.32 9.45 -6.12
N ASN A 73 9.02 9.70 -6.21
CA ASN A 73 8.47 10.91 -6.82
C ASN A 73 8.02 11.88 -5.73
N HIS A 74 8.69 13.02 -5.62
CA HIS A 74 8.38 14.05 -4.62
C HIS A 74 6.92 14.52 -4.70
N ARG A 75 6.31 14.53 -5.90
CA ARG A 75 4.89 14.91 -6.07
C ARG A 75 3.96 13.94 -5.36
N ILE A 76 4.30 12.65 -5.33
CA ILE A 76 3.54 11.64 -4.58
C ILE A 76 3.73 11.85 -3.08
N THR A 77 4.96 12.15 -2.63
CA THR A 77 5.23 12.48 -1.23
C THR A 77 4.40 13.67 -0.77
N SER A 78 4.42 14.78 -1.51
CA SER A 78 3.62 15.98 -1.22
C SER A 78 2.12 15.67 -1.18
N LEU A 79 1.61 14.95 -2.18
CA LEU A 79 0.20 14.54 -2.23
C LEU A 79 -0.18 13.70 -1.00
N LYS A 80 0.68 12.75 -0.59
CA LYS A 80 0.45 11.90 0.58
C LYS A 80 0.49 12.69 1.89
N ILE A 81 1.37 13.69 2.01
CA ILE A 81 1.43 14.59 3.17
C ILE A 81 0.15 15.41 3.29
N GLU A 82 -0.32 15.97 2.17
CA GLU A 82 -1.54 16.78 2.11
C GLU A 82 -2.81 15.96 2.37
N SER A 83 -2.89 14.73 1.83
CA SER A 83 -4.11 13.93 1.87
C SER A 83 -4.24 13.09 3.15
N ASN A 84 -3.14 12.63 3.75
CA ASN A 84 -3.17 11.70 4.89
C ASN A 84 -3.20 12.46 6.24
N PRO A 85 -4.23 12.27 7.09
CA PRO A 85 -4.28 12.89 8.41
C PRO A 85 -3.09 12.56 9.33
N PHE A 86 -2.52 11.36 9.20
CA PHE A 86 -1.37 10.93 10.00
C PHE A 86 -0.06 11.63 9.59
N ALA A 87 -0.04 12.32 8.44
CA ALA A 87 1.12 13.04 7.94
C ALA A 87 1.01 14.57 8.15
N LYS A 88 0.01 15.05 8.89
CA LYS A 88 -0.27 16.49 9.06
C LYS A 88 0.94 17.29 9.58
N GLY A 89 1.77 16.71 10.45
CA GLY A 89 2.95 17.40 11.02
C GLY A 89 3.99 17.83 9.98
N PHE A 90 4.01 17.20 8.79
CA PHE A 90 4.92 17.56 7.70
C PHE A 90 4.37 18.66 6.78
N ARG A 91 3.13 19.13 6.99
CA ARG A 91 2.51 20.17 6.13
C ARG A 91 3.04 21.57 6.43
N GLU A 92 3.37 21.83 7.68
CA GLU A 92 3.85 23.13 8.18
C GLU A 92 5.38 23.22 8.18
N CYS A 93 6.06 22.11 7.85
CA CYS A 93 7.49 22.07 7.63
C CYS A 93 7.78 22.59 6.21
N GLU A 94 8.23 23.82 6.08
CA GLU A 94 8.76 24.28 4.80
C GLU A 94 9.97 23.40 4.42
N LEU A 95 9.99 22.94 3.18
CA LEU A 95 11.04 22.06 2.62
C LEU A 95 12.44 22.72 2.64
N ASP A 96 12.52 23.98 3.05
CA ASP A 96 13.73 24.80 3.16
C ASP A 96 14.28 24.93 4.60
N ASP A 97 13.65 24.33 5.63
CA ASP A 97 14.22 24.34 7.00
C ASP A 97 15.33 23.26 7.16
N PRO A 98 16.61 23.66 7.32
CA PRO A 98 17.73 22.72 7.43
C PRO A 98 17.66 21.79 8.66
N ARG A 99 16.79 22.07 9.63
CA ARG A 99 16.59 21.25 10.84
C ARG A 99 15.69 20.04 10.60
N ILE A 100 14.91 20.04 9.52
CA ILE A 100 13.90 19.01 9.20
C ILE A 100 14.43 18.04 8.14
N LEU A 101 15.47 18.45 7.41
CA LEU A 101 16.21 17.62 6.46
C LEU A 101 16.53 16.22 7.00
N PRO A 102 17.11 16.00 8.22
CA PRO A 102 17.42 14.66 8.72
C PRO A 102 16.19 13.76 8.91
N PHE A 103 15.02 14.31 9.19
CA PHE A 103 13.76 13.56 9.32
C PHE A 103 13.12 13.23 7.95
N LEU A 104 13.46 14.02 6.93
CA LEU A 104 13.03 13.82 5.55
C LEU A 104 13.99 12.93 4.74
N LEU A 105 15.23 12.72 5.21
CA LEU A 105 16.21 11.86 4.53
C LEU A 105 15.71 10.44 4.19
N PRO A 106 14.91 9.74 5.02
CA PRO A 106 14.34 8.44 4.64
C PRO A 106 13.34 8.52 3.48
N PHE A 107 12.76 9.71 3.23
CA PHE A 107 11.78 9.98 2.17
C PHE A 107 12.40 10.63 0.92
N TYR A 108 13.63 11.15 1.01
CA TYR A 108 14.34 11.86 -0.07
C TYR A 108 15.65 11.19 -0.50
N SER A 109 16.08 10.10 0.14
CA SER A 109 17.32 9.42 -0.25
C SER A 109 17.13 8.61 -1.54
N LEU A 110 17.24 9.30 -2.69
CA LEU A 110 17.72 8.75 -3.96
C LEU A 110 18.25 9.85 -4.90
N THR A 111 19.03 10.78 -4.35
CA THR A 111 20.01 11.54 -5.14
C THR A 111 21.41 11.28 -4.59
N LEU A 112 21.81 10.01 -4.51
CA LEU A 112 23.20 9.65 -4.73
C LEU A 112 23.23 8.89 -6.06
N PRO A 113 23.85 9.46 -7.11
CA PRO A 113 24.01 8.74 -8.35
C PRO A 113 24.86 7.51 -8.08
N PHE A 114 24.62 6.45 -8.85
CA PHE A 114 25.56 5.36 -9.11
C PHE A 114 27.01 5.80 -8.83
N ARG A 115 27.56 5.38 -7.69
CA ARG A 115 29.01 5.36 -7.53
C ARG A 115 29.43 3.96 -7.95
N ASN A 116 29.86 3.87 -9.20
CA ASN A 116 30.65 2.74 -9.68
C ASN A 116 31.79 2.49 -8.70
N THR A 117 31.80 1.30 -8.12
CA THR A 117 32.99 0.45 -7.92
C THR A 117 32.51 -0.99 -7.95
#